data_AF-A0A839TH11-F1
#
_entry.id   AF-A0A839TH11-F1
#
_cell.length_a   1.000
_cell.length_b   1.000
_cell.length_c   1.000
_cell.angle_alpha   90.00
_cell.angle_beta   90.00
_cell.angle_gamma   90.00
#
_symmetry.space_group_name_H-M   'P 1'
#
loop_
_entity.id
_entity.type
_entity.pdbx_description
1 polymer ?
#
loop_
_entity_poly.entity_id
_entity_poly.type
_entity_poly.pdbx_seq_one_letter_code
_entity_poly.pdbx_strand_id
1 'polypeptide(L)'
;MIKRLSSMMILASAGMFALTGCDNSADNSNGTDSVDSSDKTSVTAATPEASKVNTIDWSLVASGEKSVDPANYKYPFALNSQNVLDYAEYFKLDNATAQHNLTISMASNEALSKVLDQLSDSYTSHEIIDSKDMKLVIHTTPDVAASSYDYVLSDDFAKGLVLPIVIQPDSKKGEVKAHGEVQE
;
A
#
# COMPACT_ATOMS: atom_id res chain seq x y z
N MET A 1 -31.51 -3.57 -49.06
CA MET A 1 -30.91 -2.24 -49.29
C MET A 1 -30.52 -1.73 -47.91
N ILE A 2 -29.26 -1.55 -47.52
CA ILE A 2 -28.26 -0.62 -48.06
C ILE A 2 -26.89 -1.32 -48.17
N LYS A 3 -26.14 -0.88 -49.19
CA LYS A 3 -24.81 -1.32 -49.62
C LYS A 3 -23.89 -0.11 -49.49
N ARG A 4 -22.72 -0.21 -48.83
CA ARG A 4 -21.40 0.47 -49.08
C ARG A 4 -20.35 -0.29 -48.24
N LEU A 5 -19.38 -1.03 -48.79
CA LEU A 5 -18.19 -0.71 -49.61
C LEU A 5 -17.20 0.30 -49.01
N SER A 6 -16.02 -0.24 -48.70
CA SER A 6 -14.67 0.20 -49.13
C SER A 6 -13.71 0.81 -48.11
N SER A 7 -12.48 0.28 -48.25
CA SER A 7 -11.15 0.87 -48.01
C SER A 7 -10.58 0.81 -46.59
N MET A 8 -9.26 0.75 -46.41
CA MET A 8 -8.08 0.32 -47.20
C MET A 8 -6.90 0.54 -46.25
N MET A 9 -5.99 -0.42 -46.26
CA MET A 9 -4.66 -0.49 -45.65
C MET A 9 -3.88 0.84 -45.54
N ILE A 10 -3.20 1.09 -44.42
CA ILE A 10 -1.93 1.87 -44.37
C ILE A 10 -0.96 1.22 -43.37
N LEU A 11 0.25 0.96 -43.87
CA LEU A 11 1.46 0.46 -43.20
C LEU A 11 2.29 1.59 -42.57
N ALA A 12 3.26 1.16 -41.73
CA ALA A 12 4.51 1.80 -41.32
C ALA A 12 4.38 2.83 -40.17
N SER A 13 5.28 2.91 -39.19
CA SER A 13 6.73 2.71 -39.24
C SER A 13 7.32 2.33 -37.88
N ALA A 14 8.38 1.52 -37.90
CA ALA A 14 9.23 1.21 -36.76
C ALA A 14 9.98 2.45 -36.24
N GLY A 15 9.98 2.65 -34.92
CA GLY A 15 10.89 3.55 -34.22
C GLY A 15 11.81 2.73 -33.33
N MET A 16 12.99 2.37 -33.84
CA MET A 16 14.09 1.86 -33.03
C MET A 16 14.77 3.05 -32.35
N PHE A 17 14.75 3.12 -31.02
CA PHE A 17 15.70 3.95 -30.29
C PHE A 17 16.97 3.14 -30.05
N ALA A 18 17.99 3.39 -30.87
CA ALA A 18 19.35 3.00 -30.59
C ALA A 18 19.95 4.03 -29.62
N LEU A 19 20.31 3.59 -28.41
CA LEU A 19 21.21 4.33 -27.52
C LEU A 19 22.61 3.72 -27.65
N THR A 20 23.38 4.23 -28.59
CA THR A 20 24.84 4.04 -28.63
C THR A 20 25.52 5.03 -27.69
N GLY A 21 26.22 4.48 -26.70
CA GLY A 21 27.62 4.79 -26.38
C GLY A 21 28.00 6.23 -25.98
N CYS A 22 28.44 6.38 -24.73
CA CYS A 22 29.63 7.17 -24.42
C CYS A 22 30.69 6.21 -23.86
N ASP A 23 31.40 5.60 -24.79
CA ASP A 23 32.75 5.10 -24.59
C ASP A 23 33.66 6.31 -24.33
N ASN A 24 34.46 6.25 -23.27
CA ASN A 24 35.49 7.25 -23.01
C ASN A 24 36.85 6.52 -22.98
N SER A 25 37.25 6.01 -24.13
CA SER A 25 38.64 5.66 -24.41
C SER A 25 39.43 6.95 -24.65
N ALA A 26 40.22 7.34 -23.65
CA ALA A 26 41.41 8.15 -23.87
C ALA A 26 42.56 7.20 -24.21
N ASP A 27 42.97 7.25 -25.47
CA ASP A 27 44.15 6.59 -26.03
C ASP A 27 45.44 7.30 -25.53
N ASN A 28 46.39 6.55 -24.99
CA ASN A 28 47.78 6.66 -25.45
C ASN A 28 48.65 5.49 -25.00
N SER A 29 49.21 4.82 -26.01
CA SER A 29 50.31 3.84 -26.04
C SER A 29 51.49 4.12 -25.10
N ASN A 30 52.10 3.06 -24.51
CA ASN A 30 53.48 2.62 -24.79
C ASN A 30 53.94 1.43 -23.88
N GLY A 31 54.41 0.33 -24.48
CA GLY A 31 55.56 -0.49 -24.05
C GLY A 31 55.64 -1.17 -22.67
N THR A 32 55.71 -2.51 -22.70
CA THR A 32 56.66 -3.42 -21.98
C THR A 32 56.69 -3.51 -20.45
N ASP A 33 56.62 -4.76 -19.96
CA ASP A 33 57.18 -5.34 -18.73
C ASP A 33 57.19 -4.49 -17.43
N SER A 34 56.46 -4.94 -16.40
CA SER A 34 57.07 -5.60 -15.23
C SER A 34 56.10 -5.92 -14.10
N VAL A 35 56.52 -6.93 -13.35
CA VAL A 35 56.00 -7.55 -12.13
C VAL A 35 55.95 -6.58 -10.92
N ASP A 36 54.94 -6.78 -10.07
CA ASP A 36 54.84 -6.48 -8.63
C ASP A 36 54.94 -5.02 -8.13
N SER A 37 53.82 -4.51 -7.61
CA SER A 37 53.80 -3.86 -6.30
C SER A 37 52.39 -3.60 -5.79
N SER A 38 52.17 -4.07 -4.56
CA SER A 38 51.15 -3.69 -3.60
C SER A 38 50.57 -2.28 -3.80
N ASP A 39 49.25 -2.20 -3.97
CA ASP A 39 48.52 -0.96 -3.68
C ASP A 39 47.28 -1.25 -2.83
N LYS A 40 47.33 -0.78 -1.58
CA LYS A 40 46.20 -0.75 -0.66
C LYS A 40 45.19 0.26 -1.19
N THR A 41 44.34 -0.16 -2.12
CA THR A 41 43.10 0.56 -2.38
C THR A 41 42.15 0.26 -1.22
N SER A 42 42.22 1.08 -0.19
CA SER A 42 41.19 1.20 0.84
C SER A 42 39.91 1.62 0.12
N VAL A 43 39.11 0.64 -0.30
CA VAL A 43 37.70 0.83 -0.60
C VAL A 43 37.09 1.34 0.69
N THR A 44 36.98 2.66 0.81
CA THR A 44 36.08 3.26 1.79
C THR A 44 34.73 2.76 1.38
N ALA A 45 34.29 1.67 2.01
CA ALA A 45 32.91 1.23 1.94
C ALA A 45 32.10 2.47 2.32
N ALA A 46 31.41 3.04 1.33
CA ALA A 46 30.34 3.97 1.60
C ALA A 46 29.43 3.23 2.56
N THR A 47 29.49 3.62 3.83
CA THR A 47 28.53 3.16 4.82
C THR A 47 27.18 3.49 4.19
N PRO A 48 26.28 2.50 3.98
CA PRO A 48 24.95 2.82 3.52
C PRO A 48 24.44 3.85 4.53
N GLU A 49 24.18 5.08 4.08
CA GLU A 49 23.41 6.00 4.91
C GLU A 49 22.19 5.20 5.31
N ALA A 50 22.01 4.97 6.61
CA ALA A 50 20.85 4.28 7.11
C ALA A 50 19.67 5.06 6.58
N SER A 51 18.98 4.51 5.58
CA SER A 51 17.81 5.13 4.96
C SER A 51 16.91 5.58 6.09
N LYS A 52 16.66 6.89 6.18
CA LYS A 52 15.83 7.45 7.24
C LYS A 52 14.50 6.73 7.22
N VAL A 53 14.23 5.92 8.24
CA VAL A 53 12.95 5.22 8.37
C VAL A 53 11.92 6.25 8.82
N ASN A 54 10.90 6.47 7.99
CA ASN A 54 9.76 7.32 8.28
C ASN A 54 8.86 6.63 9.31
N THR A 55 8.35 7.39 10.27
CA THR A 55 7.44 6.91 11.31
C THR A 55 6.13 7.66 11.23
N ILE A 56 5.01 6.97 11.44
CA ILE A 56 3.70 7.62 11.53
C ILE A 56 3.61 8.41 12.84
N ASP A 57 3.19 9.65 12.75
CA ASP A 57 2.77 10.44 13.90
C ASP A 57 1.28 10.20 14.17
N TRP A 58 1.01 9.29 15.10
CA TRP A 58 -0.35 8.93 15.49
C TRP A 58 -1.13 10.07 16.14
N SER A 59 -0.45 11.10 16.66
CA SER A 59 -1.12 12.27 17.24
C SER A 59 -1.84 13.11 16.18
N LEU A 60 -1.36 13.08 14.93
CA LEU A 60 -2.00 13.74 13.79
C LEU A 60 -3.13 12.90 13.18
N VAL A 61 -3.12 11.58 13.41
CA VAL A 61 -4.20 10.68 12.97
C VAL A 61 -5.38 10.73 13.94
N ALA A 62 -5.10 10.73 15.25
CA ALA A 62 -6.08 10.62 16.32
C ALA A 62 -7.31 11.52 16.12
N SER A 63 -8.51 10.95 16.27
CA SER A 63 -9.77 11.69 16.18
C SER A 63 -10.07 12.55 17.40
N GLY A 64 -9.50 12.19 18.56
CA GLY A 64 -9.86 12.77 19.86
C GLY A 64 -11.14 12.23 20.49
N GLU A 65 -11.82 11.29 19.81
CA GLU A 65 -13.02 10.64 20.33
C GLU A 65 -12.72 9.65 21.45
N LYS A 66 -13.71 9.42 22.32
CA LYS A 66 -13.61 8.42 23.38
C LYS A 66 -14.13 7.08 22.89
N SER A 67 -13.37 6.03 23.15
CA SER A 67 -13.82 4.66 22.89
C SER A 67 -15.08 4.35 23.68
N VAL A 68 -16.01 3.64 23.03
CA VAL A 68 -17.24 3.11 23.62
C VAL A 68 -17.17 1.60 23.73
N ASP A 69 -17.88 1.04 24.70
CA ASP A 69 -17.99 -0.42 24.85
C ASP A 69 -18.81 -1.01 23.68
N PRO A 70 -18.23 -1.90 22.85
CA PRO A 70 -18.92 -2.52 21.73
C PRO A 70 -20.17 -3.31 22.14
N ALA A 71 -20.24 -3.82 23.37
CA ALA A 71 -21.39 -4.58 23.87
C ALA A 71 -22.62 -3.69 24.15
N ASN A 72 -22.38 -2.39 24.41
CA ASN A 72 -23.42 -1.40 24.70
C ASN A 72 -23.66 -0.43 23.53
N TYR A 73 -23.00 -0.66 22.39
CA TYR A 73 -23.09 0.19 21.22
C TYR A 73 -24.42 0.01 20.47
N LYS A 74 -24.96 1.12 19.95
CA LYS A 74 -26.18 1.11 19.14
C LYS A 74 -25.83 0.97 17.66
N TYR A 75 -25.64 -0.26 17.21
CA TYR A 75 -25.30 -0.53 15.81
C TYR A 75 -26.40 -0.08 14.83
N PRO A 76 -26.02 0.44 13.66
CA PRO A 76 -26.96 0.83 12.60
C PRO A 76 -27.63 -0.37 11.93
N PHE A 77 -26.97 -1.55 11.97
CA PHE A 77 -27.53 -2.80 11.46
C PHE A 77 -28.24 -3.57 12.56
N ALA A 78 -29.37 -4.19 12.25
CA ALA A 78 -29.98 -5.17 13.16
C ALA A 78 -29.19 -6.48 13.14
N LEU A 79 -29.07 -7.13 14.30
CA LEU A 79 -28.31 -8.38 14.50
C LEU A 79 -28.79 -9.54 13.61
N ASN A 80 -30.06 -9.52 13.22
CA ASN A 80 -30.71 -10.51 12.36
C ASN A 80 -31.02 -9.97 10.95
N SER A 81 -30.43 -8.84 10.56
CA SER A 81 -30.56 -8.32 9.20
C SER A 81 -29.83 -9.23 8.20
N GLN A 82 -30.31 -9.29 6.97
CA GLN A 82 -29.71 -10.13 5.93
C GLN A 82 -28.22 -9.80 5.72
N ASN A 83 -27.86 -8.52 5.71
CA ASN A 83 -26.46 -8.08 5.57
C ASN A 83 -25.56 -8.66 6.67
N VAL A 84 -26.02 -8.70 7.92
CA VAL A 84 -25.25 -9.26 9.04
C VAL A 84 -25.15 -10.78 8.92
N LEU A 85 -26.23 -11.44 8.49
CA LEU A 85 -26.25 -12.90 8.31
C LEU A 85 -25.33 -13.33 7.17
N ASP A 86 -25.39 -12.65 6.03
CA ASP A 86 -24.54 -12.94 4.86
C ASP A 86 -23.06 -12.71 5.20
N TYR A 87 -22.76 -11.62 5.90
CA TYR A 87 -21.42 -11.31 6.35
C TYR A 87 -20.90 -12.35 7.37
N ALA A 88 -21.72 -12.71 8.36
CA ALA A 88 -21.40 -13.75 9.34
C ALA A 88 -21.13 -15.10 8.66
N GLU A 89 -21.95 -15.48 7.67
CA GLU A 89 -21.77 -16.70 6.91
C GLU A 89 -20.49 -16.67 6.06
N TYR A 90 -20.21 -15.56 5.38
CA TYR A 90 -19.04 -15.43 4.53
C TYR A 90 -17.74 -15.55 5.33
N PHE A 91 -17.63 -14.80 6.42
CA PHE A 91 -16.43 -14.76 7.27
C PHE A 91 -16.41 -15.81 8.40
N LYS A 92 -17.45 -16.64 8.51
CA LYS A 92 -17.62 -17.66 9.57
C LYS A 92 -17.54 -17.06 10.99
N LEU A 93 -18.23 -15.95 11.19
CA LEU A 93 -18.33 -15.21 12.45
C LEU A 93 -19.69 -15.46 13.11
N ASP A 94 -19.79 -15.17 14.40
CA ASP A 94 -21.11 -15.00 15.02
C ASP A 94 -21.72 -13.65 14.61
N ASN A 95 -23.05 -13.54 14.70
CA ASN A 95 -23.77 -12.37 14.24
C ASN A 95 -23.34 -11.07 14.95
N ALA A 96 -22.93 -11.12 16.23
CA ALA A 96 -22.54 -9.92 16.96
C ALA A 96 -21.19 -9.40 16.45
N THR A 97 -20.23 -10.31 16.27
CA THR A 97 -18.95 -9.98 15.63
C THR A 97 -19.14 -9.49 14.20
N ALA A 98 -20.01 -10.13 13.41
CA ALA A 98 -20.32 -9.70 12.05
C ALA A 98 -20.97 -8.31 11.99
N GLN A 99 -21.93 -8.02 12.87
CA GLN A 99 -22.56 -6.71 12.99
C GLN A 99 -21.53 -5.61 13.32
N HIS A 100 -20.62 -5.91 14.25
CA HIS A 100 -19.53 -5.02 14.63
C HIS A 100 -18.59 -4.76 13.44
N ASN A 101 -18.07 -5.82 12.83
CA ASN A 101 -17.11 -5.70 11.75
C ASN A 101 -17.70 -5.02 10.52
N LEU A 102 -18.94 -5.34 10.15
CA LEU A 102 -19.64 -4.67 9.05
C LEU A 102 -19.75 -3.16 9.29
N THR A 103 -20.07 -2.75 10.52
CA THR A 103 -20.19 -1.34 10.89
C THR A 103 -18.85 -0.62 10.76
N ILE A 104 -17.78 -1.21 11.31
CA ILE A 104 -16.46 -0.58 11.24
C ILE A 104 -15.89 -0.60 9.81
N SER A 105 -16.06 -1.70 9.07
CA SER A 105 -15.59 -1.82 7.70
C SER A 105 -16.14 -0.69 6.81
N MET A 106 -17.42 -0.36 6.97
CA MET A 106 -18.04 0.77 6.25
C MET A 106 -17.50 2.15 6.65
N ALA A 107 -17.00 2.30 7.87
CA ALA A 107 -16.42 3.55 8.37
C ALA A 107 -14.87 3.61 8.25
N SER A 108 -14.23 2.52 7.83
CA SER A 108 -12.77 2.37 7.82
C SER A 108 -12.04 3.39 6.95
N ASN A 109 -12.70 3.92 5.91
CA ASN A 109 -12.15 4.94 5.03
C ASN A 109 -11.74 6.22 5.77
N GLU A 110 -12.41 6.55 6.88
CA GLU A 110 -12.03 7.68 7.74
C GLU A 110 -10.60 7.49 8.26
N ALA A 111 -10.33 6.33 8.88
CA ALA A 111 -9.03 5.99 9.45
C ALA A 111 -7.95 5.89 8.35
N LEU A 112 -8.28 5.22 7.23
CA LEU A 112 -7.37 5.07 6.10
C LEU A 112 -6.91 6.43 5.56
N SER A 113 -7.85 7.33 5.26
CA SER A 113 -7.53 8.64 4.66
C SER A 113 -6.53 9.44 5.50
N LYS A 114 -6.70 9.46 6.82
CA LYS A 114 -5.81 10.17 7.76
C LYS A 114 -4.40 9.59 7.81
N VAL A 115 -4.24 8.29 7.63
CA VAL A 115 -2.92 7.67 7.56
C VAL A 115 -2.26 7.93 6.20
N LEU A 116 -3.05 7.88 5.11
CA LEU A 116 -2.56 8.17 3.76
C LEU A 116 -1.96 9.58 3.63
N ASP A 117 -2.52 10.56 4.35
CA ASP A 117 -2.00 11.95 4.38
C ASP A 117 -0.53 12.03 4.84
N GLN A 118 -0.05 11.05 5.63
CA GLN A 118 1.34 10.98 6.08
C GLN A 118 2.23 10.09 5.20
N LEU A 119 1.65 9.11 4.51
CA LEU A 119 2.40 8.08 3.78
C LEU A 119 2.87 8.53 2.40
N SER A 120 2.16 9.45 1.73
CA SER A 120 2.54 9.92 0.39
C SER A 120 2.90 8.76 -0.56
N ASP A 121 4.10 8.76 -1.16
CA ASP A 121 4.58 7.74 -2.10
C ASP A 121 4.99 6.40 -1.44
N SER A 122 4.99 6.33 -0.10
CA SER A 122 5.33 5.09 0.62
C SER A 122 4.14 4.14 0.78
N TYR A 123 2.91 4.56 0.47
CA TYR A 123 1.73 3.71 0.45
C TYR A 123 1.71 2.78 -0.78
N THR A 124 1.38 1.51 -0.58
CA THR A 124 1.26 0.54 -1.69
C THR A 124 -0.13 -0.05 -1.83
N SER A 125 -0.72 -0.53 -0.73
CA SER A 125 -2.09 -1.09 -0.70
C SER A 125 -2.64 -1.10 0.72
N HIS A 126 -3.91 -1.43 0.88
CA HIS A 126 -4.51 -1.72 2.18
C HIS A 126 -5.48 -2.89 2.06
N GLU A 127 -5.76 -3.54 3.18
CA GLU A 127 -6.81 -4.53 3.31
C GLU A 127 -7.45 -4.46 4.69
N ILE A 128 -8.72 -4.89 4.78
CA ILE A 128 -9.40 -5.10 6.05
C ILE A 128 -9.42 -6.61 6.29
N ILE A 129 -8.88 -7.03 7.43
CA ILE A 129 -8.93 -8.42 7.86
C ILE A 129 -10.22 -8.60 8.64
N ASP A 130 -11.27 -9.05 7.97
CA ASP A 130 -12.59 -9.28 8.56
C ASP A 130 -12.63 -10.62 9.31
N SER A 131 -12.14 -10.60 10.54
CA SER A 131 -12.09 -11.77 11.43
C SER A 131 -12.55 -11.40 12.85
N LYS A 132 -12.40 -12.31 13.83
CA LYS A 132 -12.62 -11.95 15.24
C LYS A 132 -11.68 -10.84 15.72
N ASP A 133 -10.49 -10.75 15.12
CA ASP A 133 -9.48 -9.73 15.42
C ASP A 133 -9.40 -8.76 14.25
N MET A 134 -10.51 -8.05 14.01
CA MET A 134 -10.63 -7.17 12.85
C MET A 134 -9.62 -6.02 12.90
N LYS A 135 -8.96 -5.75 11.77
CA LYS A 135 -7.95 -4.69 11.64
C LYS A 135 -7.85 -4.19 10.20
N LEU A 136 -7.45 -2.93 10.07
CA LEU A 136 -7.00 -2.32 8.83
C LEU A 136 -5.48 -2.50 8.73
N VAL A 137 -5.02 -3.23 7.71
CA VAL A 137 -3.60 -3.36 7.39
C VAL A 137 -3.27 -2.43 6.24
N ILE A 138 -2.28 -1.57 6.43
CA ILE A 138 -1.78 -0.64 5.42
C ILE A 138 -0.38 -1.10 5.05
N HIS A 139 -0.23 -1.53 3.81
CA HIS A 139 1.03 -1.97 3.24
C HIS A 139 1.83 -0.76 2.77
N THR A 140 3.12 -0.77 3.09
CA THR A 140 4.03 0.32 2.77
C THR A 140 5.33 -0.20 2.21
N THR A 141 6.11 0.71 1.63
CA THR A 141 7.51 0.48 1.30
C THR A 141 8.37 0.29 2.58
N PRO A 142 9.59 -0.28 2.48
CA PRO A 142 10.39 -0.65 3.65
C PRO A 142 11.04 0.53 4.37
N ASP A 143 10.95 1.74 3.80
CA ASP A 143 11.38 3.00 4.41
C ASP A 143 10.37 3.54 5.44
N VAL A 144 9.26 2.84 5.70
CA VAL A 144 8.32 3.18 6.79
C VAL A 144 8.45 2.15 7.92
N ALA A 145 8.46 2.61 9.16
CA ALA A 145 8.51 1.74 10.33
C ALA A 145 7.18 1.01 10.55
N ALA A 146 7.26 -0.30 10.79
CA ALA A 146 6.12 -1.07 11.28
C ALA A 146 5.61 -0.50 12.61
N SER A 147 4.30 -0.31 12.70
CA SER A 147 3.65 0.28 13.87
C SER A 147 2.16 -0.07 13.88
N SER A 148 1.49 0.15 15.01
CA SER A 148 0.06 -0.10 15.17
C SER A 148 -0.60 0.97 16.01
N TYR A 149 -1.89 1.21 15.76
CA TYR A 149 -2.67 2.21 16.49
C TYR A 149 -4.14 1.84 16.54
N ASP A 150 -4.75 1.98 17.72
CA ASP A 150 -6.18 1.76 17.93
C ASP A 150 -6.94 3.06 17.62
N TYR A 151 -7.43 3.17 16.38
CA TYR A 151 -8.13 4.36 15.94
C TYR A 151 -9.58 4.38 16.42
N VAL A 152 -9.98 5.44 17.12
CA VAL A 152 -11.38 5.64 17.53
C VAL A 152 -12.11 6.40 16.42
N LEU A 153 -13.11 5.78 15.80
CA LEU A 153 -13.90 6.36 14.71
C LEU A 153 -14.66 7.60 15.17
N SER A 154 -14.71 8.63 14.33
CA SER A 154 -15.43 9.88 14.62
C SER A 154 -16.69 10.10 13.79
N ASP A 155 -16.81 9.39 12.66
CA ASP A 155 -18.03 9.35 11.85
C ASP A 155 -19.22 8.87 12.68
N ASP A 156 -20.34 9.59 12.59
CA ASP A 156 -21.57 9.31 13.36
C ASP A 156 -22.09 7.87 13.18
N PHE A 157 -21.80 7.24 12.04
CA PHE A 157 -22.19 5.87 11.74
C PHE A 157 -21.52 4.82 12.66
N ALA A 158 -20.29 5.07 13.08
CA ALA A 158 -19.47 4.14 13.87
C ALA A 158 -18.77 4.82 15.07
N LYS A 159 -19.22 6.03 15.44
CA LYS A 159 -18.57 6.91 16.41
C LYS A 159 -18.21 6.20 17.71
N GLY A 160 -16.94 6.29 18.10
CA GLY A 160 -16.44 5.70 19.34
C GLY A 160 -16.04 4.23 19.24
N LEU A 161 -16.40 3.52 18.15
CA LEU A 161 -15.87 2.18 17.89
C LEU A 161 -14.39 2.26 17.51
N VAL A 162 -13.65 1.22 17.87
CA VAL A 162 -12.20 1.15 17.66
C VAL A 162 -11.89 0.29 16.44
N LEU A 163 -11.11 0.86 15.50
CA LEU A 163 -10.51 0.15 14.37
C LEU A 163 -8.99 0.05 14.61
N PRO A 164 -8.46 -1.15 14.90
CA PRO A 164 -7.03 -1.37 14.93
C PRO A 164 -6.40 -1.14 13.55
N ILE A 165 -5.36 -0.31 13.49
CA ILE A 165 -4.56 -0.05 12.29
C ILE A 165 -3.19 -0.71 12.46
N VAL A 166 -2.68 -1.36 11.42
CA VAL A 166 -1.33 -1.92 11.36
C VAL A 166 -0.61 -1.41 10.11
N ILE A 167 0.56 -0.80 10.29
CA ILE A 167 1.49 -0.46 9.22
C ILE A 167 2.40 -1.65 8.98
N GLN A 168 2.34 -2.21 7.76
CA GLN A 168 3.09 -3.39 7.36
C GLN A 168 4.06 -3.06 6.22
N PRO A 169 5.36 -2.83 6.53
CA PRO A 169 6.37 -2.54 5.52
C PRO A 169 6.86 -3.81 4.83
N ASP A 170 6.06 -4.34 3.91
CA ASP A 170 6.32 -5.60 3.20
C ASP A 170 6.45 -5.45 1.69
N SER A 171 6.17 -4.26 1.16
CA SER A 171 6.15 -4.04 -0.28
C SER A 171 7.52 -3.63 -0.78
N LYS A 172 8.00 -4.26 -1.86
CA LYS A 172 9.22 -3.82 -2.53
C LYS A 172 8.89 -2.56 -3.34
N LYS A 173 9.76 -1.55 -3.24
CA LYS A 173 9.68 -0.32 -4.05
C LYS A 173 9.78 -0.69 -5.54
N GLY A 174 8.64 -0.95 -6.19
CA GLY A 174 8.57 -1.39 -7.59
C GLY A 174 7.41 -2.33 -7.94
N GLU A 175 6.69 -2.91 -6.98
CA GLU A 175 5.55 -3.81 -7.25
C GLU A 175 4.21 -3.13 -6.92
N VAL A 176 3.92 -1.98 -7.54
CA VAL A 176 2.54 -1.48 -7.57
C VAL A 176 1.80 -2.31 -8.63
N LYS A 177 1.23 -3.44 -8.23
CA LYS A 177 0.21 -4.10 -9.06
C LYS A 177 -1.04 -3.25 -9.00
N ALA A 178 -1.23 -2.41 -10.01
CA ALA A 178 -2.47 -1.69 -10.23
C ALA A 178 -3.66 -2.66 -10.13
N HIS A 179 -4.51 -2.43 -9.13
CA HIS A 179 -5.75 -3.17 -8.99
C HIS A 179 -6.76 -2.61 -10.00
N GLY A 180 -7.14 -3.43 -10.97
CA GLY A 180 -8.38 -3.27 -11.72
C GLY A 180 -8.26 -2.76 -13.16
N GLU A 181 -7.88 -3.65 -14.09
CA GLU A 181 -8.50 -3.64 -15.41
C GLU A 181 -8.95 -5.07 -15.71
N VAL A 182 -10.24 -5.33 -15.46
CA VAL A 182 -10.93 -6.50 -16.01
C VAL A 182 -10.92 -6.33 -17.53
N GLN A 183 -10.12 -7.14 -18.22
CA GLN A 183 -10.26 -7.30 -19.68
C GLN A 183 -11.58 -8.04 -19.92
N GLU A 184 -12.51 -7.37 -20.62
CA GLU A 184 -13.71 -7.98 -21.22
C GLU A 184 -13.34 -9.02 -22.29
#